data_AF-A0A2D6M8C5-F1
#
_entry.id   AF-A0A2D6M8C5-F1
#
_cell.length_a   1.000
_cell.length_b   1.000
_cell.length_c   1.000
_cell.angle_alpha   90.00
_cell.angle_beta   90.00
_cell.angle_gamma   90.00
#
_symmetry.space_group_name_H-M   'P 1'
#
loop_
_entity.id
_entity.type
_entity.pdbx_description
1 polymer ?
#
loop_
_entity_poly.entity_id
_entity_poly.type
_entity_poly.pdbx_seq_one_letter_code
_entity_poly.pdbx_strand_id
1 'polypeptide(L)'
;MTLPARIKKPRKKDDRKWPAHLRFVRTRHCIVPGCKETPVQACHVRIGTDGSLSRKPHDGFTVSMCETHHEEQHHGERSFAERYGLDMYDLALEFARKSPVPEVRKWVTGAF
;
A
#
# COMPACT_ATOMS: atom_id res chain seq x y z
N MET A 1 24.97 26.26 -14.33
CA MET A 1 25.57 25.64 -13.13
C MET A 1 25.33 24.14 -13.19
N THR A 2 26.35 23.32 -12.97
CA THR A 2 26.25 21.84 -13.00
C THR A 2 26.15 21.29 -11.58
N LEU A 3 25.33 20.26 -11.40
CA LEU A 3 25.23 19.57 -10.11
C LEU A 3 26.54 18.84 -9.79
N PRO A 4 26.93 18.75 -8.50
CA PRO A 4 28.06 17.96 -8.07
C PRO A 4 27.84 16.46 -8.33
N ALA A 5 28.94 15.70 -8.36
CA ALA A 5 28.91 14.26 -8.63
C ALA A 5 28.01 13.50 -7.64
N ARG A 6 27.21 12.57 -8.16
CA ARG A 6 26.30 11.74 -7.36
C ARG A 6 27.10 10.78 -6.46
N ILE A 7 26.82 10.81 -5.16
CA ILE A 7 27.35 9.81 -4.21
C ILE A 7 26.71 8.44 -4.51
N LYS A 8 27.54 7.44 -4.82
CA LYS A 8 27.12 6.04 -5.01
C LYS A 8 27.07 5.34 -3.64
N LYS A 9 25.88 5.20 -3.05
CA LYS A 9 25.67 4.39 -1.84
C LYS A 9 25.32 2.94 -2.23
N PRO A 10 25.84 1.91 -1.53
CA PRO A 10 25.42 0.53 -1.76
C PRO A 10 23.92 0.40 -1.45
N ARG A 11 23.17 -0.25 -2.34
CA ARG A 11 21.74 -0.50 -2.13
C ARG A 11 21.58 -1.63 -1.13
N LYS A 12 21.14 -1.34 0.10
CA LYS A 12 20.61 -2.38 0.99
C LYS A 12 19.25 -2.84 0.45
N LYS A 13 19.05 -4.15 0.34
CA LYS A 13 17.75 -4.73 0.02
C LYS A 13 16.84 -4.51 1.22
N ASP A 14 15.76 -3.77 1.02
CA ASP A 14 14.73 -3.53 2.03
C ASP A 14 13.60 -4.52 1.72
N ASP A 15 13.50 -5.56 2.52
CA ASP A 15 12.52 -6.65 2.39
C ASP A 15 11.07 -6.16 2.56
N ARG A 16 10.88 -5.00 3.19
CA ARG A 16 9.59 -4.33 3.37
C ARG A 16 9.06 -3.64 2.12
N LYS A 17 9.93 -3.45 1.11
CA LYS A 17 9.61 -2.68 -0.11
C LYS A 17 9.42 -3.60 -1.31
N TRP A 18 8.21 -3.57 -1.86
CA TRP A 18 7.81 -4.33 -3.04
C TRP A 18 7.20 -3.41 -4.11
N PRO A 19 8.03 -2.66 -4.86
CA PRO A 19 7.56 -1.74 -5.89
C PRO A 19 6.67 -2.41 -6.96
N ALA A 20 6.92 -3.68 -7.27
CA ALA A 20 6.10 -4.45 -8.20
C ALA A 20 4.69 -4.75 -7.65
N HIS A 21 4.57 -5.01 -6.35
CA HIS A 21 3.28 -5.13 -5.68
C HIS A 21 2.53 -3.79 -5.68
N LEU A 22 3.20 -2.69 -5.31
CA LEU A 22 2.58 -1.37 -5.35
C LEU A 22 2.12 -0.98 -6.77
N ARG A 23 2.83 -1.43 -7.82
CA ARG A 23 2.37 -1.24 -9.21
C ARG A 23 1.10 -2.03 -9.48
N PHE A 24 1.03 -3.30 -9.07
CA PHE A 24 -0.16 -4.12 -9.18
C PHE A 24 -1.38 -3.51 -8.48
N VAL A 25 -1.20 -3.00 -7.25
CA VAL A 25 -2.28 -2.35 -6.48
C VAL A 25 -2.88 -1.18 -7.27
N ARG A 26 -2.04 -0.33 -7.89
CA ARG A 26 -2.48 0.80 -8.72
C ARG A 26 -3.21 0.44 -10.01
N THR A 27 -3.25 -0.85 -10.39
CA THR A 27 -4.02 -1.31 -11.57
C THR A 27 -5.47 -1.64 -11.25
N ARG A 28 -5.89 -1.54 -9.99
CA ARG A 28 -7.26 -1.87 -9.55
C ARG A 28 -8.06 -0.59 -9.34
N HIS A 29 -9.39 -0.69 -9.42
CA HIS A 29 -10.26 0.44 -9.04
C HIS A 29 -10.14 0.74 -7.54
N CYS A 30 -10.61 1.91 -7.13
CA CYS A 30 -10.69 2.26 -5.72
C CYS A 30 -11.52 1.20 -4.96
N ILE A 31 -11.08 0.86 -3.74
CA ILE A 31 -11.80 -0.08 -2.87
C ILE A 31 -13.16 0.44 -2.40
N VAL A 32 -13.44 1.74 -2.54
CA VAL A 32 -14.74 2.31 -2.21
C VAL A 32 -15.79 1.80 -3.21
N PRO A 33 -16.89 1.18 -2.74
CA PRO A 33 -17.91 0.61 -3.61
C PRO A 33 -18.46 1.62 -4.61
N GLY A 34 -18.46 1.26 -5.90
CA GLY A 34 -18.97 2.11 -6.98
C GLY A 34 -18.01 3.20 -7.45
N CYS A 35 -16.89 3.44 -6.77
CA CYS A 35 -15.91 4.44 -7.18
C CYS A 35 -15.09 3.95 -8.39
N LYS A 36 -15.06 4.77 -9.45
CA LYS A 36 -14.27 4.51 -10.68
C LYS A 36 -13.25 5.62 -10.97
N GLU A 37 -13.02 6.50 -10.01
CA GLU A 37 -12.11 7.64 -10.16
C GLU A 37 -10.67 7.20 -10.37
N THR A 38 -9.94 8.03 -11.11
CA THR A 38 -8.53 7.88 -11.45
C THR A 38 -7.84 9.24 -11.29
N PRO A 39 -6.53 9.29 -10.96
CA PRO A 39 -5.60 8.18 -10.83
C PRO A 39 -5.79 7.35 -9.55
N VAL A 40 -5.43 6.07 -9.60
CA VAL A 40 -5.40 5.19 -8.43
C VAL A 40 -3.99 5.11 -7.86
N GLN A 41 -3.89 5.24 -6.55
CA GLN A 41 -2.68 5.16 -5.76
C GLN A 41 -2.68 3.90 -4.89
N ALA A 42 -1.48 3.49 -4.45
CA ALA A 42 -1.34 2.46 -3.43
C ALA A 42 -1.35 3.14 -2.07
N CYS A 43 -2.43 2.98 -1.33
CA CYS A 43 -2.62 3.51 0.01
C CYS A 43 -2.15 2.49 1.05
N HIS A 44 -1.35 2.93 2.03
CA HIS A 44 -0.87 2.06 3.10
C HIS A 44 -1.84 2.05 4.26
N VAL A 45 -2.32 0.86 4.61
CA VAL A 45 -3.14 0.62 5.80
C VAL A 45 -2.24 0.65 7.02
N ARG A 46 -2.62 1.41 8.05
CA ARG A 46 -1.80 1.59 9.26
C ARG A 46 -2.36 0.84 10.44
N ILE A 47 -3.67 0.84 10.65
CA ILE A 47 -4.30 0.16 11.78
C ILE A 47 -4.10 -1.35 11.64
N GLY A 48 -3.63 -1.99 12.72
CA GLY A 48 -3.37 -3.44 12.74
C GLY A 48 -2.10 -3.88 12.00
N THR A 49 -1.24 -2.96 11.56
CA THR A 49 -0.03 -3.27 10.78
C THR A 49 1.27 -2.99 11.52
N ASP A 50 2.41 -3.20 10.85
CA ASP A 50 3.76 -2.95 11.36
C ASP A 50 4.21 -1.47 11.22
N GLY A 51 3.31 -0.58 10.81
CA GLY A 51 3.52 0.85 10.73
C GLY A 51 3.60 1.53 12.10
N SER A 52 4.24 2.69 12.13
CA SER A 52 4.22 3.60 13.28
C SER A 52 4.11 5.06 12.81
N LEU A 53 4.08 6.02 13.74
CA LEU A 53 4.02 7.45 13.42
C LEU A 53 5.14 7.87 12.44
N SER A 54 6.37 7.41 12.69
CA SER A 54 7.54 7.76 11.85
C SER A 54 7.91 6.69 10.83
N ARG A 55 7.15 5.59 10.74
CA ARG A 55 7.49 4.46 9.87
C ARG A 55 6.29 4.01 9.04
N LYS A 56 6.50 3.98 7.72
CA LYS A 56 5.54 3.43 6.77
C LYS A 56 5.32 1.92 7.01
N PRO A 57 4.07 1.44 6.96
CA PRO A 57 3.79 0.01 6.92
C PRO A 57 4.53 -0.70 5.78
N HIS A 58 4.71 -2.00 5.92
CA HIS A 58 5.19 -2.86 4.84
C HIS A 58 4.36 -2.67 3.57
N ASP A 59 4.98 -2.75 2.40
CA ASP A 59 4.24 -2.62 1.13
C ASP A 59 3.14 -3.67 0.94
N GLY A 60 3.18 -4.81 1.63
CA GLY A 60 2.11 -5.81 1.61
C GLY A 60 0.82 -5.35 2.31
N PHE A 61 0.88 -4.31 3.14
CA PHE A 61 -0.29 -3.68 3.76
C PHE A 61 -0.81 -2.51 2.91
N THR A 62 -1.13 -2.76 1.64
CA THR A 62 -1.63 -1.72 0.74
C THR A 62 -2.92 -2.08 0.02
N VAL A 63 -3.74 -1.05 -0.22
CA VAL A 63 -5.01 -1.12 -0.96
C VAL A 63 -5.03 -0.09 -2.10
N SER A 64 -5.91 -0.29 -3.07
CA SER A 64 -6.10 0.64 -4.19
C SER A 64 -7.10 1.74 -3.87
N MET A 65 -6.72 3.00 -4.01
CA MET A 65 -7.59 4.15 -3.74
C MET A 65 -7.42 5.24 -4.80
N CYS A 66 -8.52 5.91 -5.19
CA CYS A 66 -8.38 7.17 -5.94
C CYS A 66 -7.78 8.24 -5.03
N GLU A 67 -7.28 9.32 -5.62
CA GLU A 67 -6.67 10.44 -4.88
C GLU A 67 -7.59 11.00 -3.79
N THR A 68 -8.85 11.29 -4.11
CA THR A 68 -9.84 11.84 -3.16
C THR A 68 -10.05 10.94 -1.94
N HIS A 69 -10.31 9.65 -2.15
CA HIS A 69 -10.50 8.73 -1.01
C HIS A 69 -9.17 8.44 -0.28
N HIS A 70 -8.02 8.53 -0.95
CA HIS A 70 -6.73 8.36 -0.29
C HIS A 70 -6.46 9.53 0.67
N GLU A 71 -6.76 10.76 0.27
CA GLU A 71 -6.68 11.94 1.15
C GLU A 71 -7.67 11.83 2.32
N GLU A 72 -8.90 11.37 2.05
CA GLU A 72 -9.88 11.14 3.10
C GLU A 72 -9.40 10.11 4.13
N GLN A 73 -8.82 8.99 3.67
CA GLN A 73 -8.22 7.98 4.53
C GLN A 73 -7.09 8.57 5.39
N HIS A 74 -6.29 9.49 4.84
CA HIS A 74 -5.24 10.18 5.60
C HIS A 74 -5.79 11.07 6.72
N HIS A 75 -6.98 11.62 6.57
CA HIS A 75 -7.65 12.39 7.64
C HIS A 75 -8.23 11.51 8.75
N GLY A 76 -8.49 10.23 8.48
CA GLY A 76 -8.93 9.30 9.51
C GLY A 76 -9.24 7.92 8.97
N GLU A 77 -8.32 6.97 9.13
CA GLU A 77 -8.46 5.60 8.63
C GLU A 77 -9.67 4.87 9.22
N ARG A 78 -9.92 5.03 10.54
CA ARG A 78 -11.05 4.40 11.23
C ARG A 78 -12.40 4.94 10.73
N SER A 79 -12.55 6.27 10.72
CA SER A 79 -13.78 6.92 10.25
C SER A 79 -14.05 6.65 8.78
N PHE A 80 -12.99 6.57 7.97
CA PHE A 80 -13.08 6.17 6.56
C PHE A 80 -13.61 4.74 6.43
N ALA A 81 -13.01 3.79 7.13
CA ALA A 81 -13.42 2.38 7.11
C ALA A 81 -14.89 2.21 7.54
N GLU A 82 -15.29 2.88 8.62
CA GLU A 82 -16.67 2.87 9.13
C GLU A 82 -17.66 3.48 8.12
N ARG A 83 -17.32 4.62 7.49
CA ARG A 83 -18.17 5.30 6.51
C ARG A 83 -18.50 4.41 5.31
N TYR A 84 -17.51 3.67 4.81
CA TYR A 84 -17.65 2.87 3.60
C TYR A 84 -17.88 1.37 3.87
N GLY A 85 -17.97 0.97 5.14
CA GLY A 85 -18.17 -0.42 5.54
C GLY A 85 -17.02 -1.34 5.09
N LEU A 86 -15.79 -0.89 5.23
CA LEU A 86 -14.59 -1.59 4.75
C LEU A 86 -13.80 -2.19 5.91
N ASP A 87 -13.31 -3.41 5.74
CA ASP A 87 -12.17 -3.91 6.51
C ASP A 87 -10.87 -3.64 5.73
N MET A 88 -10.18 -2.56 6.09
CA MET A 88 -8.96 -2.13 5.40
C MET A 88 -7.83 -3.17 5.50
N TYR A 89 -7.71 -3.82 6.66
CA TYR A 89 -6.64 -4.77 6.92
C TYR A 89 -6.84 -6.03 6.07
N ASP A 90 -8.05 -6.59 6.10
CA ASP A 90 -8.39 -7.77 5.30
C ASP A 90 -8.32 -7.50 3.81
N LEU A 91 -8.74 -6.31 3.36
CA LEU A 91 -8.56 -5.90 1.97
C LEU A 91 -7.07 -5.87 1.59
N ALA A 92 -6.19 -5.33 2.43
CA ALA A 92 -4.76 -5.33 2.15
C ALA A 92 -4.18 -6.75 2.06
N LEU A 93 -4.61 -7.68 2.92
CA LEU A 93 -4.23 -9.09 2.83
C LEU A 93 -4.74 -9.73 1.52
N GLU A 94 -5.94 -9.41 1.08
CA GLU A 94 -6.47 -9.85 -0.22
C GLU A 94 -5.64 -9.34 -1.40
N PHE A 95 -5.19 -8.08 -1.36
CA PHE A 95 -4.24 -7.55 -2.34
C PHE A 95 -2.93 -8.32 -2.32
N ALA A 96 -2.39 -8.60 -1.13
CA ALA A 96 -1.15 -9.36 -0.99
C ALA A 96 -1.27 -10.78 -1.54
N ARG A 97 -2.37 -11.49 -1.26
CA ARG A 97 -2.66 -12.84 -1.79
C ARG A 97 -2.72 -12.86 -3.32
N LYS A 98 -3.27 -11.81 -3.95
CA LYS A 98 -3.42 -11.70 -5.42
C LYS A 98 -2.22 -11.05 -6.12
N SER A 99 -1.18 -10.71 -5.36
CA SER A 99 0.03 -10.06 -5.89
C SER A 99 0.72 -10.91 -6.96
N PRO A 100 1.25 -10.32 -8.04
CA PRO A 100 2.05 -11.03 -9.04
C PRO A 100 3.45 -11.37 -8.51
N VAL A 101 3.84 -10.81 -7.35
CA VAL A 101 5.15 -11.02 -6.73
C VAL A 101 5.05 -12.21 -5.77
N PRO A 102 5.76 -13.34 -6.04
CA PRO A 102 5.68 -14.54 -5.21
C PRO A 102 6.03 -14.31 -3.75
N GLU A 103 7.00 -13.45 -3.46
CA GLU A 103 7.46 -13.13 -2.11
C GLU A 103 6.35 -12.49 -1.27
N VAL A 104 5.53 -11.62 -1.87
CA VAL A 104 4.36 -11.03 -1.19
C VAL A 104 3.36 -12.11 -0.82
N ARG A 105 3.10 -13.04 -1.73
CA ARG A 105 2.14 -14.14 -1.51
C ARG A 105 2.61 -15.10 -0.43
N LYS A 106 3.92 -15.38 -0.37
CA LYS A 106 4.51 -16.20 0.70
C LYS A 106 4.46 -15.51 2.06
N TRP A 107 4.73 -14.21 2.08
CA TRP A 107 4.67 -13.38 3.29
C TRP A 107 3.28 -13.38 3.92
N VAL A 108 2.23 -13.19 3.12
CA VAL A 108 0.85 -13.11 3.67
C VAL A 108 0.36 -14.46 4.23
N THR A 109 0.90 -15.58 3.77
CA THR A 109 0.55 -16.91 4.29
C THR A 109 1.43 -17.35 5.46
N GLY A 110 2.41 -16.54 5.89
CA GLY A 110 3.38 -16.92 6.93
C GLY A 110 4.31 -18.07 6.51
N ALA A 111 4.40 -18.37 5.21
CA ALA A 111 5.23 -19.43 4.68
C ALA A 111 6.63 -18.86 4.39
N PHE A 112 7.55 -19.03 5.34
CA PHE A 112 8.97 -18.69 5.20
C PHE A 112 9.76 -19.87 4.61
#